data_AF-R8W4J0-F1
#
_entry.id   AF-R8W4J0-F1
#
_cell.length_a   1.000
_cell.length_b   1.000
_cell.length_c   1.000
_cell.angle_alpha   90.00
_cell.angle_beta   90.00
_cell.angle_gamma   90.00
#
_symmetry.space_group_name_H-M   'P 1'
#
loop_
_entity.id
_entity.type
_entity.pdbx_description
1 polymer ?
#
loop_
_entity_poly.entity_id
_entity_poly.type
_entity_poly.pdbx_seq_one_letter_code
_entity_poly.pdbx_strand_id
1 'polypeptide(L)' 'MTPEIKSLLKKLGLPHGEDLSEEDRVLIEERIGDHLTLHCLDHNAEPNEEGRLCEAILDQIDIL' A
#
# COMPACT_ATOMS: atom_id res chain seq x y z
N MET A 1 -11.45 0.95 1.83
CA MET A 1 -10.43 -0.11 1.83
C MET A 1 -11.05 -1.51 1.87
N THR A 2 -10.64 -2.38 0.94
CA THR A 2 -11.08 -3.79 0.88
C THR A 2 -10.38 -4.65 1.97
N PRO A 3 -10.86 -5.88 2.25
CA PRO A 3 -10.20 -6.79 3.19
C PRO A 3 -8.74 -7.12 2.82
N GLU A 4 -8.43 -7.24 1.53
CA GLU A 4 -7.09 -7.53 1.01
C GLU A 4 -6.12 -6.40 1.31
N ILE A 5 -6.54 -5.15 1.08
CA ILE A 5 -5.77 -3.95 1.44
C ILE A 5 -5.49 -3.90 2.94
N LYS A 6 -6.54 -4.10 3.76
CA LYS A 6 -6.38 -4.12 5.23
C LYS A 6 -5.41 -5.24 5.67
N SER A 7 -5.46 -6.39 5.02
CA SER A 7 -4.54 -7.51 5.29
C SER A 7 -3.09 -7.16 4.95
N LEU A 8 -2.85 -6.52 3.81
CA LEU A 8 -1.51 -6.10 3.40
C LEU A 8 -0.94 -5.02 4.34
N LEU A 9 -1.72 -3.98 4.65
CA LEU A 9 -1.31 -2.95 5.61
C LEU A 9 -0.97 -3.56 6.98
N LYS A 10 -1.80 -4.49 7.46
CA LYS A 10 -1.53 -5.23 8.71
C LYS A 10 -0.26 -6.08 8.62
N LYS A 11 -0.02 -6.78 7.50
CA LYS A 11 1.20 -7.58 7.26
C LYS A 11 2.46 -6.71 7.33
N LEU A 12 2.38 -5.47 6.84
CA LEU A 12 3.48 -4.51 6.84
C LEU A 12 3.59 -3.69 8.13
N GLY A 13 2.71 -3.92 9.10
CA GLY A 13 2.69 -3.19 10.37
C GLY A 13 2.25 -1.73 10.23
N LEU A 14 1.49 -1.42 9.17
CA LEU A 14 1.03 -0.07 8.87
C LEU A 14 -0.34 0.23 9.52
N PRO A 15 -0.61 1.52 9.80
CA PRO A 15 -1.93 1.99 10.19
C PRO A 15 -3.00 1.51 9.20
N HIS A 16 -4.14 1.09 9.72
CA HIS A 16 -5.28 0.65 8.92
C HIS A 16 -6.57 0.95 9.69
N GLY A 17 -7.52 1.66 9.06
CA GLY A 17 -8.74 2.11 9.73
C GLY A 17 -9.49 3.18 8.94
N GLU A 18 -10.60 3.66 9.48
CA GLU A 18 -11.38 4.75 8.88
C GLU A 18 -10.85 6.14 9.28
N ASP A 19 -10.12 6.24 10.40
CA ASP A 19 -9.61 7.51 10.95
C ASP A 19 -8.09 7.63 10.76
N LEU A 20 -7.60 7.51 9.52
CA LEU A 20 -6.18 7.73 9.21
C LEU A 20 -5.84 9.22 9.22
N SER A 21 -4.85 9.60 10.04
CA SER A 21 -4.31 10.96 10.03
C SER A 21 -3.52 11.25 8.75
N GLU A 22 -3.18 12.52 8.52
CA GLU A 22 -2.28 12.91 7.42
C GLU A 22 -0.90 12.25 7.56
N GLU A 23 -0.37 12.17 8.77
CA GLU A 23 0.90 11.49 9.06
C GLU A 23 0.82 9.99 8.76
N ASP A 24 -0.30 9.33 9.08
CA ASP A 24 -0.51 7.92 8.74
C ASP A 24 -0.55 7.71 7.23
N ARG A 25 -1.17 8.61 6.48
CA ARG A 25 -1.26 8.52 5.01
C ARG A 25 0.10 8.67 4.36
N VAL A 26 0.88 9.66 4.78
CA VAL A 26 2.26 9.86 4.32
C VAL A 26 3.11 8.62 4.62
N LEU A 27 2.99 8.07 5.84
CA LEU A 27 3.68 6.84 6.21
C LEU A 27 3.25 5.65 5.33
N ILE A 28 1.96 5.50 5.06
CA ILE A 28 1.45 4.43 4.19
C ILE A 28 1.98 4.60 2.78
N GLU A 29 1.91 5.80 2.22
CA GLU A 29 2.40 6.12 0.86
C GLU A 29 3.88 5.76 0.72
N GLU A 30 4.73 6.24 1.63
CA GLU A 30 6.17 5.97 1.63
C GLU A 30 6.45 4.46 1.72
N ARG A 31 5.85 3.79 2.70
CA ARG A 31 6.15 2.38 2.99
C ARG A 31 5.58 1.42 1.95
N ILE A 32 4.44 1.75 1.35
CA ILE A 32 3.86 0.97 0.25
C ILE A 32 4.63 1.20 -1.05
N GLY A 33 5.07 2.43 -1.33
CA GLY A 33 5.95 2.73 -2.46
C GLY A 33 7.27 1.96 -2.39
N ASP A 34 7.91 1.95 -1.22
CA ASP A 34 9.10 1.14 -0.96
C ASP A 34 8.83 -0.36 -1.20
N HIS A 35 7.75 -0.88 -0.62
CA HIS A 35 7.42 -2.31 -0.72
C HIS A 35 7.15 -2.73 -2.17
N LEU A 36 6.41 -1.90 -2.91
CA LEU A 36 6.13 -2.10 -4.33
C LEU A 36 7.45 -2.23 -5.11
N THR A 37 8.33 -1.22 -4.98
CA THR A 37 9.56 -1.11 -5.77
C THR A 37 10.62 -2.16 -5.40
N LEU A 38 10.72 -2.54 -4.13
CA LEU A 38 11.75 -3.46 -3.65
C LEU A 38 11.34 -4.93 -3.74
N HIS A 39 10.03 -5.24 -3.75
CA HIS A 39 9.55 -6.62 -3.56
C HIS A 39 8.47 -7.07 -4.53
N CYS A 40 7.77 -6.17 -5.21
CA CYS A 40 6.58 -6.54 -5.97
C CYS A 40 6.71 -6.41 -7.49
N LEU A 41 7.78 -5.79 -7.97
CA LEU A 41 8.04 -5.64 -9.41
C LEU A 41 8.89 -6.80 -9.95
N ASP A 42 8.56 -7.26 -11.15
CA ASP A 42 9.39 -8.19 -11.90
C ASP A 42 10.50 -7.48 -12.70
N HIS A 43 11.24 -8.24 -13.52
CA HIS A 43 12.31 -7.71 -14.37
C HIS A 43 11.87 -6.67 -15.41
N ASN A 44 10.58 -6.61 -15.74
CA ASN A 44 10.00 -5.64 -16.67
C ASN A 44 9.32 -4.47 -15.94
N ALA A 45 9.50 -4.36 -14.62
CA ALA A 45 8.79 -3.43 -13.76
C ALA A 45 7.27 -3.65 -13.72
N GLU A 46 6.81 -4.88 -14.02
CA GLU A 46 5.39 -5.24 -13.92
C GLU A 46 5.06 -5.71 -12.51
N PRO A 47 3.94 -5.24 -11.91
CA PRO A 47 3.55 -5.61 -10.57
C PRO A 47 3.00 -7.04 -10.50
N ASN A 48 3.45 -7.80 -9.52
CA ASN A 48 2.83 -9.07 -9.14
C ASN A 48 1.47 -8.86 -8.46
N GLU A 49 0.84 -9.94 -7.95
CA GLU A 49 -0.47 -9.83 -7.29
C GLU A 49 -0.47 -8.90 -6.07
N GLU A 50 0.57 -8.96 -5.24
CA GLU A 50 0.74 -8.04 -4.10
C GLU A 50 1.09 -6.62 -4.57
N GLY A 51 1.82 -6.48 -5.67
CA GLY A 51 2.13 -5.19 -6.30
C GLY A 51 0.88 -4.44 -6.78
N ARG A 52 -0.08 -5.14 -7.38
CA ARG A 52 -1.36 -4.54 -7.77
C ARG A 52 -2.17 -4.07 -6.56
N LEU A 53 -2.03 -4.73 -5.41
CA LEU A 53 -2.62 -4.24 -4.16
C LEU A 53 -1.90 -2.99 -3.66
N CYS A 54 -0.57 -2.91 -3.79
CA CYS A 54 0.20 -1.71 -3.46
C CYS A 54 -0.24 -0.51 -4.32
N GLU A 55 -0.32 -0.69 -5.64
CA GLU A 55 -0.81 0.34 -6.56
C GLU A 55 -2.23 0.79 -6.20
N ALA A 56 -3.15 -0.16 -5.95
CA ALA A 56 -4.50 0.17 -5.53
C ALA A 56 -4.56 0.96 -4.22
N ILE A 57 -3.61 0.76 -3.29
CA ILE A 57 -3.50 1.55 -2.07
C ILE A 57 -3.03 2.96 -2.41
N LEU A 58 -1.96 3.10 -3.20
CA LEU A 58 -1.41 4.40 -3.60
C LEU A 58 -2.44 5.24 -4.38
N ASP A 59 -3.22 4.63 -5.26
CA ASP A 59 -4.31 5.30 -5.98
C ASP A 59 -5.43 5.80 -5.05
N GLN A 60 -5.62 5.13 -3.91
CA GLN A 60 -6.70 5.45 -2.95
C GLN A 60 -6.23 6.34 -1.81
N ILE A 61 -4.95 6.38 -1.45
CA ILE A 61 -4.46 7.01 -0.21
C ILE A 61 -4.74 8.52 -0.15
N ASP A 62 -4.73 9.18 -1.31
CA ASP A 62 -5.08 10.59 -1.48
C ASP A 62 -6.59 10.87 -1.39
N ILE A 63 -7.43 9.84 -1.56
CA ILE A 63 -8.90 9.94 -1.60
C ILE A 63 -9.53 9.38 -0.31
N LEU A 64 -8.80 8.55 0.44
CA LEU A 64 -9.26 7.96 1.70
C LEU A 64 -9.56 9.03 2.75
#